data_AF-A0A2K3K1F5-F1
#
_entry.id   AF-A0A2K3K1F5-F1
#
_cell.length_a   1.000
_cell.length_b   1.000
_cell.length_c   1.000
_cell.angle_alpha   90.00
_cell.angle_beta   90.00
_cell.angle_gamma   90.00
#
_symmetry.space_group_name_H-M   'P 1'
#
loop_
_entity.id
_entity.type
_entity.pdbx_description
1 polymer ?
#
loop_
_entity_poly.entity_id
_entity_poly.type
_entity_poly.pdbx_seq_one_letter_code
_entity_poly.pdbx_strand_id
1 'polypeptide(L)'
;MVRRCNTSVDEIPTIPALTDPSQNPYYVHPNESATAALVSPLLDGKNYHAWSQSMMKAVIMKNKLRFLDGSCPMPDQFDPTYEPWIRCNNLVLSWLMNSVIPTISQSLVYTDTASQAWSDLKARFSRADRGLWEELELYRPVPNCTCTFRCVCEAMINAKKFKEEGLVLLFLTGLNDHYAMHESLNRLDSLDDSVSAAVNLAKQSYAWIFTWL
;
A
#
# COMPACT_ATOMS: atom_id res chain seq x y z
N MET A 1 73.34 -1.22 -4.20
CA MET A 1 72.22 -0.50 -3.56
C MET A 1 71.01 -0.58 -4.47
N VAL A 2 70.11 -1.54 -4.25
CA VAL A 2 68.87 -1.69 -5.04
C VAL A 2 67.73 -1.06 -4.24
N ARG A 3 67.08 -0.03 -4.79
CA ARG A 3 65.88 0.60 -4.21
C ARG A 3 64.70 -0.38 -4.33
N ARG A 4 64.12 -0.81 -3.19
CA ARG A 4 62.82 -1.50 -3.16
C ARG A 4 61.70 -0.48 -3.37
N CYS A 5 60.79 -0.76 -4.32
CA CYS A 5 59.47 -0.14 -4.35
C CYS A 5 58.52 -0.91 -3.43
N ASN A 6 57.70 -0.15 -2.70
CA ASN A 6 56.60 -0.60 -1.86
C ASN A 6 55.45 -1.18 -2.68
N THR A 7 54.74 -2.16 -2.11
CA THR A 7 53.30 -2.34 -2.33
C THR A 7 52.66 -2.61 -0.97
N SER A 8 52.07 -1.57 -0.37
CA SER A 8 51.10 -1.72 0.73
C SER A 8 49.83 -2.28 0.11
N VAL A 9 49.46 -3.49 0.53
CA VAL A 9 48.15 -4.07 0.19
C VAL A 9 47.14 -3.38 1.11
N ASP A 10 46.41 -2.41 0.56
CA ASP A 10 45.27 -1.81 1.26
C ASP A 10 44.19 -2.89 1.43
N GLU A 11 43.97 -3.33 2.67
CA GLU A 11 42.85 -4.19 3.02
C GLU A 11 41.54 -3.43 2.80
N ILE A 12 40.73 -3.93 1.85
CA ILE A 12 39.37 -3.43 1.62
C ILE A 12 38.52 -3.85 2.84
N PRO A 13 37.83 -2.91 3.51
CA PRO A 13 36.92 -3.27 4.60
C PRO A 13 35.80 -4.16 4.06
N THR A 14 35.82 -5.44 4.44
CA THR A 14 34.73 -6.37 4.12
C THR A 14 33.54 -6.00 4.98
N ILE A 15 32.56 -5.34 4.37
CA ILE A 15 31.26 -5.07 5.00
C ILE A 15 30.65 -6.43 5.38
N PRO A 16 30.27 -6.66 6.66
CA PRO A 16 29.59 -7.90 7.03
C PRO A 16 28.29 -7.98 6.24
N ALA A 17 28.07 -9.07 5.51
CA ALA A 17 26.79 -9.35 4.88
C ALA A 17 25.73 -9.47 5.99
N LEU A 18 25.02 -8.37 6.26
CA LEU A 18 23.76 -8.39 6.98
C LEU A 18 22.73 -9.05 6.06
N THR A 19 22.74 -10.37 5.97
CA THR A 19 21.64 -11.13 5.36
C THR A 19 20.46 -11.11 6.32
N ASP A 20 19.79 -9.96 6.43
CA ASP A 20 18.48 -9.88 7.07
C ASP A 20 17.51 -10.77 6.25
N PRO A 21 16.92 -11.82 6.84
CA PRO A 21 15.94 -12.67 6.17
C PRO A 21 14.78 -11.89 5.56
N SER A 22 14.46 -10.70 6.09
CA SER A 22 13.37 -9.83 5.59
C SER A 22 13.57 -9.34 4.15
N GLN A 23 14.82 -9.31 3.68
CA GLN A 23 15.14 -8.92 2.30
C GLN A 23 14.85 -10.05 1.29
N ASN A 24 14.74 -11.29 1.76
CA ASN A 24 14.36 -12.40 0.90
C ASN A 24 12.87 -12.27 0.53
N PRO A 25 12.50 -12.17 -0.76
CA PRO A 25 11.10 -12.05 -1.17
C PRO A 25 10.23 -13.24 -0.77
N TYR A 26 10.84 -14.41 -0.61
CA TYR A 26 10.17 -15.64 -0.21
C TYR A 26 10.03 -15.81 1.32
N TYR A 27 10.56 -14.88 2.10
CA TYR A 27 10.42 -14.91 3.55
C TYR A 27 8.99 -14.57 3.96
N VAL A 28 8.36 -15.46 4.72
CA VAL A 28 7.04 -15.24 5.34
C VAL A 28 7.26 -15.05 6.83
N HIS A 29 6.88 -13.89 7.36
CA HIS A 29 7.09 -13.58 8.77
C HIS A 29 6.03 -14.31 9.62
N PRO A 30 6.34 -14.85 10.82
CA PRO A 30 5.38 -15.60 11.63
C PRO A 30 4.09 -14.86 11.99
N ASN A 31 4.16 -13.53 12.07
CA ASN A 31 2.98 -12.66 12.32
C ASN A 31 2.09 -12.45 11.08
N GLU A 32 2.46 -12.99 9.92
CA GLU A 32 1.64 -12.89 8.71
C GLU A 32 0.53 -13.94 8.75
N SER A 33 -0.69 -13.46 8.97
CA SER A 33 -1.88 -14.32 8.94
C SER A 33 -2.45 -14.42 7.53
N ALA A 34 -2.84 -15.63 7.14
CA ALA A 34 -3.60 -15.90 5.92
C ALA A 34 -5.13 -15.73 6.10
N THR A 35 -5.62 -15.58 7.33
CA THR A 35 -7.07 -15.55 7.63
C THR A 35 -7.65 -14.15 7.80
N ALA A 36 -6.81 -13.16 8.06
CA ALA A 36 -7.25 -11.78 8.23
C ALA A 36 -7.34 -11.06 6.88
N ALA A 37 -8.34 -10.19 6.75
CA ALA A 37 -8.39 -9.20 5.68
C ALA A 37 -7.17 -8.28 5.81
N LEU A 38 -6.46 -8.06 4.71
CA LEU A 38 -5.26 -7.22 4.71
C LEU A 38 -5.62 -5.73 4.69
N VAL A 39 -6.77 -5.39 4.10
CA VAL A 39 -7.25 -4.01 3.97
C VAL A 39 -8.74 -3.91 4.26
N SER A 40 -9.14 -2.72 4.72
CA SER A 40 -10.53 -2.30 4.94
C SER A 40 -10.73 -0.91 4.33
N PRO A 41 -11.90 -0.58 3.77
CA PRO A 41 -13.07 -1.45 3.55
C PRO A 41 -12.80 -2.55 2.51
N LEU A 42 -13.58 -3.64 2.57
CA LEU A 42 -13.52 -4.72 1.58
C LEU A 42 -13.94 -4.20 0.20
N LEU A 43 -13.42 -4.79 -0.88
CA LEU A 43 -13.87 -4.48 -2.24
C LEU A 43 -15.34 -4.85 -2.39
N ASP A 44 -16.18 -3.87 -2.70
CA ASP A 44 -17.63 -4.04 -2.91
C ASP A 44 -18.06 -3.83 -4.38
N GLY A 45 -17.07 -3.56 -5.24
CA GLY A 45 -17.24 -3.29 -6.66
C GLY A 45 -17.40 -1.81 -7.02
N LYS A 46 -17.63 -0.94 -6.04
CA LYS A 46 -17.73 0.53 -6.22
C LYS A 46 -16.47 1.26 -5.75
N ASN A 47 -15.72 0.68 -4.82
CA ASN A 47 -14.56 1.31 -4.18
C ASN A 47 -13.19 0.83 -4.70
N TYR A 48 -13.12 0.32 -5.94
CA TYR A 48 -11.95 -0.37 -6.47
C TYR A 48 -10.66 0.44 -6.42
N HIS A 49 -10.68 1.74 -6.76
CA HIS A 49 -9.50 2.57 -6.82
C HIS A 49 -8.89 2.78 -5.43
N ALA A 50 -9.71 3.14 -4.43
CA ALA A 50 -9.27 3.28 -3.05
C ALA A 50 -8.78 1.93 -2.49
N TRP A 51 -9.55 0.87 -2.71
CA TRP A 51 -9.20 -0.49 -2.29
C TRP A 51 -7.88 -0.96 -2.90
N SER A 52 -7.70 -0.78 -4.21
CA SER A 52 -6.50 -1.25 -4.93
C SER A 52 -5.25 -0.50 -4.50
N GLN A 53 -5.34 0.80 -4.21
CA GLN A 53 -4.24 1.58 -3.65
C GLN A 53 -3.86 1.10 -2.24
N SER A 54 -4.85 0.86 -1.38
CA SER A 54 -4.61 0.31 -0.03
C SER A 54 -3.99 -1.09 -0.09
N MET A 55 -4.53 -1.97 -0.92
CA MET A 55 -4.03 -3.34 -1.10
C MET A 55 -2.58 -3.34 -1.59
N MET A 56 -2.28 -2.54 -2.61
CA MET A 56 -0.93 -2.38 -3.16
C MET A 56 0.07 -1.96 -2.07
N LYS A 57 -0.26 -0.92 -1.28
CA LYS A 57 0.59 -0.44 -0.19
C LYS A 57 0.82 -1.51 0.88
N ALA A 58 -0.24 -2.20 1.30
CA ALA A 58 -0.14 -3.25 2.30
C ALA A 58 0.76 -4.41 1.84
N VAL A 59 0.64 -4.83 0.59
CA VAL A 59 1.46 -5.90 0.00
C VAL A 59 2.93 -5.45 -0.19
N ILE A 60 3.17 -4.18 -0.54
CA ILE A 60 4.53 -3.60 -0.63
C ILE A 60 5.22 -3.63 0.74
N MET A 61 4.54 -3.23 1.82
CA MET A 61 5.09 -3.26 3.17
C MET A 61 5.50 -4.66 3.64
N LYS A 62 4.98 -5.70 2.98
CA LYS A 62 5.27 -7.12 3.27
C LYS A 62 6.31 -7.73 2.33
N ASN A 63 6.87 -6.94 1.41
CA ASN A 63 7.81 -7.38 0.38
C ASN A 63 7.19 -8.50 -0.51
N LYS A 64 5.89 -8.42 -0.81
CA LYS A 64 5.16 -9.43 -1.61
C LYS A 64 4.59 -8.91 -2.93
N LEU A 65 4.94 -7.68 -3.33
CA LEU A 65 4.41 -7.04 -4.53
C LEU A 65 4.59 -7.91 -5.79
N ARG A 66 5.74 -8.56 -5.91
CA ARG A 66 6.12 -9.38 -7.08
C ARG A 66 5.21 -10.58 -7.37
N PHE A 67 4.47 -11.05 -6.36
CA PHE A 67 3.49 -12.12 -6.50
C PHE A 67 2.12 -11.58 -6.94
N LEU A 68 1.83 -10.32 -6.58
CA LEU A 68 0.58 -9.64 -6.92
C LEU A 68 0.59 -9.12 -8.36
N ASP A 69 1.70 -8.50 -8.79
CA ASP A 69 1.83 -7.96 -10.15
C ASP A 69 2.25 -9.01 -11.20
N GLY A 70 2.69 -10.19 -10.76
CA GLY A 70 3.16 -11.27 -11.62
C GLY A 70 4.61 -11.11 -12.11
N SER A 71 5.35 -10.12 -11.60
CA SER A 71 6.78 -9.92 -11.92
C SER A 71 7.66 -11.08 -11.45
N CYS A 72 7.19 -11.92 -10.53
CA CYS A 72 7.83 -13.16 -10.11
C CYS A 72 7.06 -14.38 -10.66
N PRO A 73 7.43 -14.91 -11.84
CA PRO A 73 6.74 -16.04 -12.44
C PRO A 73 6.90 -17.32 -11.61
N MET A 74 5.98 -18.25 -11.79
CA MET A 74 6.03 -19.58 -11.16
C MET A 74 7.30 -20.32 -11.61
N PRO A 75 8.16 -20.77 -10.68
CA PRO A 75 9.34 -21.57 -11.01
C PRO A 75 8.96 -22.95 -11.55
N ASP A 76 9.94 -23.65 -12.13
CA ASP A 76 9.79 -25.07 -12.44
C ASP A 76 9.58 -25.89 -11.15
N GLN A 77 8.82 -26.97 -11.23
CA GLN A 77 8.51 -27.84 -10.08
C GLN A 77 9.75 -28.45 -9.40
N PHE A 78 10.87 -28.57 -10.11
CA PHE A 78 12.12 -29.08 -9.57
C PHE A 78 13.05 -27.97 -9.06
N ASP A 79 12.68 -26.69 -9.21
CA ASP A 79 13.43 -25.56 -8.70
C ASP A 79 13.30 -25.49 -7.16
N PRO A 80 14.40 -25.33 -6.39
CA PRO A 80 14.35 -25.18 -4.94
C PRO A 80 13.47 -24.00 -4.45
N THR A 81 13.20 -23.02 -5.30
CA THR A 81 12.35 -21.86 -5.01
C THR A 81 10.86 -22.10 -5.26
N TYR A 82 10.48 -23.24 -5.86
CA TYR A 82 9.09 -23.60 -6.15
C TYR A 82 8.20 -23.60 -4.90
N GLU A 83 8.57 -24.36 -3.88
CA GLU A 83 7.82 -24.47 -2.63
C GLU A 83 7.70 -23.11 -1.89
N PRO A 84 8.79 -22.34 -1.69
CA PRO A 84 8.70 -20.99 -1.15
C PRO A 84 7.82 -20.04 -1.98
N TRP A 85 7.87 -20.15 -3.32
CA TRP A 85 7.04 -19.36 -4.21
C TRP A 85 5.56 -19.68 -4.02
N ILE A 86 5.19 -20.97 -3.97
CA ILE A 86 3.81 -21.43 -3.76
C ILE A 86 3.25 -20.89 -2.44
N ARG A 87 4.05 -20.94 -1.36
CA ARG A 87 3.63 -20.41 -0.05
C ARG A 87 3.33 -18.91 -0.11
N CYS A 88 4.21 -18.13 -0.73
CA CYS A 88 4.03 -16.69 -0.86
C CYS A 88 2.85 -16.34 -1.76
N ASN A 89 2.70 -17.03 -2.90
CA ASN A 89 1.56 -16.86 -3.80
C ASN A 89 0.23 -17.14 -3.06
N ASN A 90 0.14 -18.27 -2.35
CA ASN A 90 -1.07 -18.65 -1.61
C ASN A 90 -1.39 -17.68 -0.48
N LEU A 91 -0.37 -17.14 0.19
CA LEU A 91 -0.56 -16.09 1.20
C LEU A 91 -1.16 -14.82 0.61
N VAL A 92 -0.60 -14.33 -0.51
CA VAL A 92 -1.13 -13.13 -1.20
C VAL A 92 -2.53 -13.39 -1.75
N LEU A 93 -2.78 -14.58 -2.30
CA LEU A 93 -4.11 -14.98 -2.77
C LEU A 93 -5.12 -15.00 -1.62
N SER A 94 -4.71 -15.49 -0.44
CA SER A 94 -5.56 -15.47 0.76
C SER A 94 -5.88 -14.03 1.20
N TRP A 95 -4.90 -13.13 1.18
CA TRP A 95 -5.16 -11.71 1.44
C TRP A 95 -6.13 -11.09 0.45
N LEU A 96 -6.04 -11.43 -0.84
CA LEU A 96 -7.00 -10.98 -1.84
C LEU A 96 -8.41 -11.50 -1.51
N MET A 97 -8.56 -12.81 -1.30
CA MET A 97 -9.86 -13.44 -1.02
C MET A 97 -10.53 -12.91 0.24
N ASN A 98 -9.75 -12.57 1.27
CA ASN A 98 -10.26 -12.00 2.53
C ASN A 98 -10.46 -10.49 2.48
N SER A 99 -9.94 -9.80 1.47
CA SER A 99 -10.08 -8.34 1.31
C SER A 99 -11.18 -7.94 0.32
N VAL A 100 -12.02 -8.88 -0.11
CA VAL A 100 -13.18 -8.64 -0.96
C VAL A 100 -14.45 -9.14 -0.28
N ILE A 101 -15.62 -8.61 -0.65
CA ILE A 101 -16.88 -9.14 -0.10
C ILE A 101 -17.11 -10.61 -0.52
N PRO A 102 -17.87 -11.40 0.26
CA PRO A 102 -18.02 -12.84 0.02
C PRO A 102 -18.50 -13.21 -1.39
N THR A 103 -19.36 -12.40 -2.00
CA THR A 103 -19.86 -12.63 -3.37
C THR A 103 -18.76 -12.52 -4.42
N ILE A 104 -17.80 -11.61 -4.24
CA ILE A 104 -16.63 -11.49 -5.11
C ILE A 104 -15.63 -12.61 -4.80
N SER A 105 -15.43 -12.91 -3.50
CA SER A 105 -14.50 -13.94 -3.02
C SER A 105 -14.77 -15.30 -3.64
N GLN A 106 -16.05 -15.70 -3.76
CA GLN A 106 -16.46 -16.95 -4.42
C GLN A 106 -15.93 -17.11 -5.84
N SER A 107 -15.80 -16.01 -6.59
CA SER A 107 -15.28 -16.06 -7.95
C SER A 107 -13.75 -16.22 -8.04
N LEU A 108 -13.03 -15.99 -6.93
CA LEU A 108 -11.57 -16.12 -6.85
C LEU A 108 -11.12 -17.51 -6.41
N VAL A 109 -12.02 -18.37 -5.93
CA VAL A 109 -11.69 -19.73 -5.45
C VAL A 109 -11.02 -20.58 -6.53
N TYR A 110 -11.30 -20.30 -7.80
CA TYR A 110 -10.78 -21.05 -8.96
C TYR A 110 -9.52 -20.45 -9.58
N THR A 111 -8.94 -19.40 -9.01
CA THR A 111 -7.71 -18.79 -9.55
C THR A 111 -6.46 -19.44 -8.97
N ASP A 112 -5.53 -19.83 -9.84
CA ASP A 112 -4.30 -20.52 -9.42
C ASP A 112 -3.27 -19.57 -8.80
N THR A 113 -3.27 -18.29 -9.24
CA THR A 113 -2.26 -17.32 -8.82
C THR A 113 -2.87 -16.01 -8.33
N ALA A 114 -2.19 -15.38 -7.36
CA ALA A 114 -2.55 -14.05 -6.88
C ALA A 114 -2.54 -13.01 -8.01
N SER A 115 -1.62 -13.13 -8.97
CA SER A 115 -1.54 -12.23 -10.13
C SER A 115 -2.74 -12.36 -11.07
N GLN A 116 -3.24 -13.57 -11.29
CA GLN A 116 -4.47 -13.79 -12.07
C GLN A 116 -5.68 -13.21 -11.35
N ALA A 117 -5.84 -13.48 -10.04
CA ALA A 117 -6.92 -12.91 -9.23
C ALA A 117 -6.88 -11.37 -9.25
N TRP A 118 -5.71 -10.78 -9.06
CA TRP A 118 -5.51 -9.33 -9.10
C TRP A 118 -5.89 -8.74 -10.47
N SER A 119 -5.46 -9.39 -11.55
CA SER A 119 -5.76 -8.95 -12.92
C SER A 119 -7.25 -9.04 -13.25
N ASP A 120 -7.91 -10.10 -12.80
CA ASP A 120 -9.36 -10.28 -12.97
C ASP A 120 -10.16 -9.20 -12.20
N LEU A 121 -9.84 -8.96 -10.93
CA LEU A 121 -10.45 -7.88 -10.14
C LEU A 121 -10.25 -6.52 -10.81
N LYS A 122 -9.03 -6.25 -11.31
CA LYS A 122 -8.73 -5.03 -12.06
C LYS A 122 -9.56 -4.92 -13.33
N ALA A 123 -9.67 -5.98 -14.13
CA ALA A 123 -10.46 -5.97 -15.35
C ALA A 123 -11.94 -5.68 -15.08
N ARG A 124 -12.51 -6.29 -14.02
CA ARG A 124 -13.92 -6.16 -13.66
C ARG A 124 -14.29 -4.78 -13.09
N PHE A 125 -13.49 -4.27 -12.15
CA PHE A 125 -13.90 -3.14 -11.32
C PHE A 125 -13.17 -1.82 -11.61
N SER A 126 -12.04 -1.84 -12.34
CA SER A 126 -11.30 -0.61 -12.66
C SER A 126 -12.00 0.34 -13.63
N ARG A 127 -13.09 -0.09 -14.28
CA ARG A 127 -13.91 0.75 -15.16
C ARG A 127 -15.16 1.27 -14.46
N ALA A 128 -15.76 0.46 -13.58
CA ALA A 128 -16.96 0.82 -12.83
C ALA A 128 -16.71 2.00 -11.88
N ASP A 129 -15.50 2.13 -11.35
CA ASP A 129 -15.12 3.20 -10.43
C ASP A 129 -14.64 4.48 -11.15
N ARG A 130 -14.35 4.44 -12.47
CA ARG A 130 -13.84 5.63 -13.18
C ARG A 130 -14.82 6.79 -13.19
N GLY A 131 -16.13 6.54 -13.19
CA GLY A 131 -17.12 7.61 -13.20
C GLY A 131 -17.06 8.52 -11.96
N LEU A 132 -16.74 7.96 -10.79
CA LEU A 132 -16.70 8.72 -9.53
C LEU A 132 -15.40 9.49 -9.34
N TRP A 133 -14.27 8.93 -9.76
CA TRP A 133 -12.98 9.62 -9.70
C TRP A 133 -12.80 10.64 -10.81
N GLU A 134 -13.33 10.40 -12.01
CA GLU A 134 -13.33 11.41 -13.08
C GLU A 134 -14.18 12.62 -12.66
N GLU A 135 -15.29 12.40 -11.95
CA GLU A 135 -16.08 13.46 -11.30
C GLU A 135 -15.29 14.16 -10.17
N LEU A 136 -14.64 13.42 -9.25
CA LEU A 136 -13.82 14.01 -8.18
C LEU A 136 -12.57 14.77 -8.70
N GLU A 137 -11.93 14.28 -9.76
CA GLU A 137 -10.81 14.95 -10.44
C GLU A 137 -11.28 16.17 -11.25
N LEU A 138 -12.50 16.14 -11.78
CA LEU A 138 -13.18 17.31 -12.38
C LEU A 138 -13.51 18.40 -11.35
N TYR A 139 -13.76 18.05 -10.08
CA TYR A 139 -14.12 19.01 -9.03
C TYR A 139 -12.93 19.75 -8.40
N ARG A 140 -11.67 19.34 -8.61
CA ARG A 140 -10.48 20.09 -8.13
C ARG A 140 -9.31 20.09 -9.13
N PRO A 141 -9.46 20.71 -10.32
CA PRO A 141 -8.36 20.82 -11.27
C PRO A 141 -7.24 21.68 -10.69
N VAL A 142 -6.00 21.18 -10.74
CA VAL A 142 -4.82 22.02 -10.48
C VAL A 142 -4.82 23.09 -11.59
N PRO A 143 -4.86 24.39 -11.24
CA PRO A 143 -4.92 25.44 -12.26
C PRO A 143 -3.70 25.33 -13.18
N ASN A 144 -3.93 25.21 -14.48
CA ASN A 144 -2.85 25.18 -15.48
C ASN A 144 -2.31 26.61 -15.66
N CYS A 145 -1.01 26.82 -15.47
CA CYS A 145 -0.43 28.10 -15.90
C CYS A 145 -0.33 28.13 -17.43
N THR A 146 -0.73 29.24 -18.04
CA THR A 146 -0.48 29.55 -19.47
C THR A 146 0.94 30.09 -19.71
N CYS A 147 1.86 29.81 -18.79
CA CYS A 147 3.25 30.23 -18.85
C CYS A 147 3.95 29.53 -20.03
N THR A 148 4.66 30.29 -20.87
CA THR A 148 5.44 29.74 -22.00
C THR A 148 6.60 28.84 -21.55
N PHE A 149 7.02 28.97 -20.29
CA PHE A 149 8.01 28.12 -19.63
C PHE A 149 7.43 27.53 -18.34
N ARG A 150 7.95 26.36 -17.93
CA ARG A 150 7.46 25.62 -16.75
C ARG A 150 7.53 26.50 -15.49
N CYS A 151 6.37 26.86 -14.96
CA CYS A 151 6.28 27.67 -13.76
C CYS A 151 6.78 26.88 -12.52
N VAL A 152 7.73 27.45 -11.79
CA VAL A 152 8.28 26.92 -10.53
C VAL A 152 7.92 27.80 -9.33
N CYS A 153 6.91 28.66 -9.47
CA CYS A 153 6.50 29.50 -8.36
C CYS A 153 5.93 28.66 -7.21
N GLU A 154 6.11 29.18 -5.99
CA GLU A 154 5.63 28.57 -4.74
C GLU A 154 4.16 28.14 -4.85
N ALA A 155 3.32 28.94 -5.52
CA ALA A 155 1.90 28.63 -5.72
C ALA A 155 1.66 27.35 -6.54
N MET A 156 2.45 27.07 -7.59
CA MET A 156 2.31 25.88 -8.42
C MET A 156 2.93 24.64 -7.76
N ILE A 157 3.95 24.81 -6.92
CA ILE A 157 4.50 23.75 -6.07
C ILE A 157 3.47 23.39 -4.99
N ASN A 158 2.91 24.41 -4.32
CA ASN A 158 1.89 24.25 -3.29
C ASN A 158 0.60 23.67 -3.87
N ALA A 159 0.15 24.05 -5.07
CA ALA A 159 -1.04 23.46 -5.68
C ALA A 159 -0.90 21.95 -5.95
N LYS A 160 0.31 21.48 -6.30
CA LYS A 160 0.61 20.05 -6.41
C LYS A 160 0.67 19.39 -5.02
N LYS A 161 1.32 20.04 -4.07
CA LYS A 161 1.43 19.56 -2.69
C LYS A 161 0.06 19.46 -1.99
N PHE A 162 -0.82 20.44 -2.17
CA PHE A 162 -2.21 20.43 -1.68
C PHE A 162 -3.07 19.36 -2.36
N LYS A 163 -2.75 18.93 -3.59
CA LYS A 163 -3.36 17.73 -4.19
C LYS A 163 -2.91 16.48 -3.44
N GLU A 164 -1.62 16.36 -3.15
CA GLU A 164 -1.06 15.22 -2.41
C GLU A 164 -1.55 15.18 -0.95
N GLU A 165 -1.59 16.32 -0.26
CA GLU A 165 -2.11 16.47 1.11
C GLU A 165 -3.64 16.31 1.15
N GLY A 166 -4.36 16.74 0.11
CA GLY A 166 -5.79 16.50 -0.05
C GLY A 166 -6.14 15.02 -0.16
N LEU A 167 -5.27 14.19 -0.75
CA LEU A 167 -5.42 12.73 -0.77
C LEU A 167 -5.20 12.11 0.62
N VAL A 168 -4.34 12.71 1.45
CA VAL A 168 -4.18 12.33 2.86
C VAL A 168 -5.42 12.73 3.65
N LEU A 169 -5.99 13.91 3.42
CA LEU A 169 -7.24 14.32 4.05
C LEU A 169 -8.41 13.41 3.63
N LEU A 170 -8.53 13.06 2.34
CA LEU A 170 -9.52 12.09 1.83
C LEU A 170 -9.34 10.69 2.42
N PHE A 171 -8.09 10.27 2.63
CA PHE A 171 -7.77 9.04 3.37
C PHE A 171 -8.20 9.14 4.83
N LEU A 172 -7.94 10.25 5.51
CA LEU A 172 -8.33 10.48 6.90
C LEU A 172 -9.85 10.66 7.07
N THR A 173 -10.55 11.30 6.13
CA THR A 173 -12.02 11.39 6.14
C THR A 173 -12.65 10.04 5.82
N GLY A 174 -12.09 9.29 4.87
CA GLY A 174 -12.52 7.90 4.61
C GLY A 174 -12.30 6.99 5.82
N LEU A 175 -11.20 7.19 6.58
CA LEU A 175 -10.99 6.54 7.87
C LEU A 175 -12.00 7.04 8.92
N ASN A 176 -12.28 8.34 8.99
CA ASN A 176 -13.24 8.92 9.93
C ASN A 176 -14.68 8.40 9.69
N ASP A 177 -15.09 8.24 8.45
CA ASP A 177 -16.40 7.70 8.08
C ASP A 177 -16.49 6.19 8.41
N HIS A 178 -15.38 5.47 8.26
CA HIS A 178 -15.28 4.06 8.64
C HIS A 178 -15.23 3.87 10.18
N TYR A 179 -14.64 4.82 10.91
CA TYR A 179 -14.66 4.89 12.37
C TYR A 179 -16.05 5.27 12.90
N ALA A 180 -16.72 6.26 12.29
CA ALA A 180 -18.08 6.67 12.64
C ALA A 180 -19.10 5.55 12.45
N MET A 181 -18.91 4.69 11.44
CA MET A 181 -19.75 3.50 11.25
C MET A 181 -19.55 2.48 12.38
N HIS A 182 -18.34 2.35 12.92
CA HIS A 182 -18.03 1.44 14.04
C HIS A 182 -18.38 2.04 15.42
N GLU A 183 -18.40 3.37 15.56
CA GLU A 183 -18.75 4.10 16.78
C GLU A 183 -20.26 4.05 17.09
N SER A 184 -21.08 3.69 16.10
CA SER A 184 -22.51 3.41 16.31
C SER A 184 -22.79 2.04 16.97
N LEU A 185 -21.81 1.13 17.06
CA LEU A 185 -21.99 -0.23 17.56
C LEU A 185 -21.30 -0.57 18.89
N ASN A 186 -20.39 0.26 19.43
CA ASN A 186 -19.76 -0.01 20.72
C ASN A 186 -19.89 1.17 21.68
N ARG A 187 -21.05 1.25 22.34
CA ARG A 187 -21.19 1.97 23.59
C ARG A 187 -20.63 1.09 24.73
N LEU A 188 -19.47 1.52 25.24
CA LEU A 188 -18.79 1.21 26.51
C LEU A 188 -17.62 0.19 26.51
N ASP A 189 -16.52 0.74 27.02
CA ASP A 189 -15.37 0.15 27.74
C ASP A 189 -14.43 -0.80 27.02
N SER A 190 -13.46 -0.22 26.29
CA SER A 190 -12.03 -0.17 26.67
C SER A 190 -11.18 0.13 25.43
N LEU A 191 -11.13 1.40 24.99
CA LEU A 191 -10.08 1.83 24.07
C LEU A 191 -8.88 2.25 24.91
N ASP A 192 -7.79 1.49 24.73
CA ASP A 192 -6.45 1.75 25.27
C ASP A 192 -6.10 3.24 25.19
N ASP A 193 -5.70 3.82 26.33
CA ASP A 193 -5.43 5.26 26.51
C ASP A 193 -4.41 5.80 25.50
N SER A 194 -3.60 4.91 24.91
CA SER A 194 -2.64 5.21 23.86
C SER A 194 -3.28 5.69 22.54
N VAL A 195 -4.43 5.11 22.15
CA VAL A 195 -5.11 5.43 20.88
C VAL A 195 -5.88 6.74 21.03
N SER A 196 -6.56 6.93 22.16
CA SER A 196 -7.22 8.19 22.50
C SER A 196 -6.23 9.34 22.61
N ALA A 197 -5.04 9.10 23.17
CA ALA A 197 -3.96 10.08 23.21
C ALA A 197 -3.43 10.42 21.81
N ALA A 198 -3.24 9.43 20.94
CA ALA A 198 -2.79 9.65 19.56
C ALA A 198 -3.81 10.43 18.72
N VAL A 199 -5.10 10.12 18.86
CA VAL A 199 -6.20 10.84 18.20
C VAL A 199 -6.30 12.28 18.74
N ASN A 200 -6.13 12.48 20.04
CA ASN A 200 -6.15 13.83 20.63
C ASN A 200 -4.90 14.65 20.25
N LEU A 201 -3.73 14.03 20.12
CA LEU A 201 -2.51 14.66 19.60
C LEU A 201 -2.66 15.04 18.12
N ALA A 202 -3.33 14.21 17.32
CA ALA A 202 -3.68 14.53 15.95
C ALA A 202 -4.66 15.72 15.90
N LYS A 203 -5.70 15.73 16.74
CA LYS A 203 -6.66 16.85 16.83
C LYS A 203 -5.99 18.16 17.28
N GLN A 204 -5.06 18.11 18.22
CA GLN A 204 -4.32 19.31 18.69
C GLN A 204 -3.33 19.83 17.64
N SER A 205 -2.72 18.95 16.84
CA SER A 205 -1.78 19.34 15.79
C SER A 205 -2.45 19.99 14.57
N TYR A 206 -3.78 19.89 14.44
CA TYR A 206 -4.56 20.61 13.41
C TYR A 206 -5.44 21.73 13.98
N ALA A 207 -5.44 21.96 15.29
CA ALA A 207 -6.28 22.98 15.95
C ALA A 207 -5.93 24.43 15.54
N TRP A 208 -4.71 24.68 15.05
CA TRP A 208 -4.30 26.00 14.54
C TRP A 208 -4.83 26.30 13.12
N ILE A 209 -5.37 25.31 12.40
CA ILE A 209 -5.89 25.49 11.03
C ILE A 209 -7.27 26.19 11.06
N PHE A 210 -8.00 26.13 12.18
CA PHE A 210 -9.34 26.72 12.31
C PHE A 210 -9.39 28.07 13.04
N THR A 211 -8.26 28.62 13.52
CA THR A 211 -8.25 29.91 14.23
C THR A 211 -7.96 31.12 13.35
N TRP A 212 -7.80 30.94 12.03
CA TRP A 212 -7.67 32.03 11.05
C TRP A 212 -8.41 31.71 9.73
N LEU A 213 -9.70 31.36 9.86
CA LEU A 213 -10.74 31.50 8.84
C LEU A 213 -11.94 32.19 9.50
#